data_AF-R7M9J7-F1
#
_entry.id   AF-R7M9J7-F1
#
_cell.length_a   1.000
_cell.length_b   1.000
_cell.length_c   1.000
_cell.angle_alpha   90.00
_cell.angle_beta   90.00
_cell.angle_gamma   90.00
#
_symmetry.space_group_name_H-M   'P 1'
#
loop_
_entity.id
_entity.type
_entity.pdbx_description
1 polymer ?
#
loop_
_entity_poly.entity_id
_entity_poly.type
_entity_poly.pdbx_seq_one_letter_code
_entity_poly.pdbx_strand_id
1 'polypeptide(L)'
;MMQLYVLKYKMMCGKISPIRRRLYIKSEEAFEILKKYNKDEFHIRHALTVEGVMRYFAKELNENVEYWGNIGLLHENCIQKNTARMEEYMIERIKWIDILRAIAIIFVVIGHTLTEGEVQTYFYSFHIPLFFFISGMLFKNKEEKFATFLIKKIKQLLVPYFCFGIVSILIYAILGKFAANSLGRGNIDGNILMNVLGLLYGSAKTGHLKYNLPLWFLPCLFSTNIIFYFAIKILKENKIIILVPICAALGYAINYHTNISCLPYGLDTAITMLVFFSLGFLFFKNLEKAKAIYNNKFLIIGLTIITLAVGMLVGLKNGRVRYSADVYNNILLFYISSILSIIGYIGISVIINKCKVLEYIGQKTLAILVMHKMPILFFQIAIPYTKNALAQNNLIIGIVVAIISILLCLVANIIIEKYLPFLYGKWHKNKSQVT
;
A
#
# COMPACT_ATOMS: atom_id res chain seq x y z
N MET A 1 -1.95 45.02 -7.29
CA MET A 1 -1.52 44.07 -6.23
C MET A 1 -2.41 42.81 -6.15
N MET A 2 -3.74 42.90 -6.26
CA MET A 2 -4.65 41.73 -6.24
C MET A 2 -4.59 40.83 -7.49
N GLN A 3 -4.48 41.39 -8.70
CA GLN A 3 -4.23 40.59 -9.91
C GLN A 3 -2.90 39.80 -9.83
N LEU A 4 -1.89 40.33 -9.13
CA LEU A 4 -0.64 39.65 -8.84
C LEU A 4 -0.84 38.48 -7.87
N TYR A 5 -1.73 38.59 -6.88
CA TYR A 5 -2.09 37.47 -6.00
C TYR A 5 -2.86 36.38 -6.75
N VAL A 6 -3.81 36.74 -7.61
CA VAL A 6 -4.53 35.78 -8.46
C VAL A 6 -3.59 35.12 -9.47
N LEU A 7 -2.64 35.84 -10.05
CA LEU A 7 -1.58 35.26 -10.90
C LEU A 7 -0.64 34.37 -10.09
N LYS A 8 -0.22 34.77 -8.88
CA LYS A 8 0.65 33.96 -8.02
C LYS A 8 -0.05 32.68 -7.56
N TYR A 9 -1.35 32.75 -7.28
CA TYR A 9 -2.19 31.57 -7.00
C TYR A 9 -2.46 30.72 -8.25
N LYS A 10 -2.77 31.31 -9.41
CA LYS A 10 -2.88 30.57 -10.68
C LYS A 10 -1.56 29.89 -11.06
N MET A 11 -0.41 30.49 -10.79
CA MET A 11 0.92 29.88 -10.99
C MET A 11 1.21 28.77 -9.99
N MET A 12 0.79 28.91 -8.71
CA MET A 12 0.90 27.83 -7.72
C MET A 12 -0.06 26.67 -8.01
N CYS A 13 -1.28 26.95 -8.46
CA CYS A 13 -2.29 25.96 -8.85
C CYS A 13 -2.08 25.38 -10.27
N GLY A 14 -1.29 26.03 -11.13
CA GLY A 14 -0.93 25.49 -12.45
C GLY A 14 -0.13 24.18 -12.39
N LYS A 15 0.46 23.88 -11.22
CA LYS A 15 1.15 22.61 -10.91
C LYS A 15 0.26 21.56 -10.22
N ILE A 16 -1.01 21.86 -10.05
CA ILE A 16 -2.01 21.01 -9.40
C ILE A 16 -2.83 20.33 -10.51
N SER A 17 -2.72 19.00 -10.59
CA SER A 17 -3.45 18.16 -11.55
C SER A 17 -4.94 18.56 -11.64
N PRO A 18 -5.59 18.53 -12.83
CA PRO A 18 -7.00 18.85 -13.02
C PRO A 18 -7.94 18.13 -12.04
N ILE A 19 -7.56 16.94 -11.58
CA ILE A 19 -8.30 16.09 -10.63
C ILE A 19 -8.42 16.76 -9.24
N ARG A 20 -7.45 17.59 -8.84
CA ARG A 20 -7.43 18.25 -7.53
C ARG A 20 -8.24 19.54 -7.45
N ARG A 21 -8.77 20.05 -8.57
CA ARG A 21 -9.70 21.21 -8.57
C ARG A 21 -11.09 20.88 -8.04
N ARG A 22 -11.34 19.64 -7.57
CA ARG A 22 -12.67 19.13 -7.21
C ARG A 22 -12.79 18.60 -5.77
N LEU A 23 -11.92 19.03 -4.84
CA LEU A 23 -12.17 18.80 -3.42
C LEU A 23 -13.19 19.83 -2.92
N TYR A 24 -14.41 19.35 -2.71
CA TYR A 24 -15.55 20.15 -2.27
C TYR A 24 -15.57 20.14 -0.73
N ILE A 25 -15.25 21.26 -0.11
CA ILE A 25 -15.52 21.50 1.31
C ILE A 25 -16.82 22.29 1.36
N LYS A 26 -17.77 21.90 2.21
CA LYS A 26 -18.97 22.74 2.40
C LYS A 26 -18.56 24.03 3.10
N SER A 27 -19.14 25.15 2.71
CA SER A 27 -18.82 26.47 3.25
C SER A 27 -18.88 26.51 4.80
N GLU A 28 -19.79 25.76 5.43
CA GLU A 28 -19.87 25.64 6.89
C GLU A 28 -18.63 24.97 7.51
N GLU A 29 -18.13 23.91 6.88
CA GLU A 29 -16.97 23.15 7.38
C GLU A 29 -15.68 23.96 7.22
N ALA A 30 -15.55 24.73 6.15
CA ALA A 30 -14.43 25.66 5.96
C ALA A 30 -14.42 26.77 7.02
N PHE A 31 -15.60 27.28 7.42
CA PHE A 31 -15.72 28.29 8.46
C PHE A 31 -15.39 27.76 9.86
N GLU A 32 -15.80 26.52 10.18
CA GLU A 32 -15.42 25.87 11.44
C GLU A 32 -13.90 25.66 11.54
N ILE A 33 -13.24 25.32 10.43
CA ILE A 33 -11.78 25.20 10.37
C ILE A 33 -11.12 26.56 10.63
N LEU A 34 -11.61 27.63 10.00
CA LEU A 34 -11.12 29.00 10.21
C LEU A 34 -11.19 29.38 11.70
N LYS A 35 -12.36 29.22 12.34
CA LYS A 35 -12.56 29.53 13.77
C LYS A 35 -11.71 28.67 14.70
N LYS A 36 -11.41 27.43 14.31
CA LYS A 36 -10.59 26.52 15.12
C LYS A 36 -9.16 27.00 15.27
N TYR A 37 -8.59 27.60 14.22
CA TYR A 37 -7.18 28.02 14.20
C TYR A 37 -6.98 29.51 14.39
N ASN A 38 -8.01 30.33 14.16
CA ASN A 38 -7.99 31.76 14.38
C ASN A 38 -9.03 32.13 15.43
N LYS A 39 -8.56 32.58 16.59
CA LYS A 39 -9.41 33.04 17.71
C LYS A 39 -9.62 34.55 17.73
N ASP A 40 -8.84 35.29 16.94
CA ASP A 40 -8.95 36.73 16.80
C ASP A 40 -10.04 37.07 15.77
N GLU A 41 -10.92 37.99 16.15
CA GLU A 41 -12.02 38.46 15.31
C GLU A 41 -11.52 39.19 14.04
N PHE A 42 -10.36 39.82 14.10
CA PHE A 42 -9.73 40.48 12.95
C PHE A 42 -9.43 39.47 11.82
N HIS A 43 -8.82 38.34 12.17
CA HIS A 43 -8.45 37.28 11.22
C HIS A 43 -9.68 36.59 10.61
N ILE A 44 -10.75 36.41 11.38
CA ILE A 44 -12.01 35.88 10.88
C ILE A 44 -12.67 36.84 9.88
N ARG A 45 -12.73 38.14 10.21
CA ARG A 45 -13.29 39.17 9.31
C ARG A 45 -12.46 39.34 8.05
N HIS A 46 -11.13 39.27 8.15
CA HIS A 46 -10.24 39.29 6.99
C HIS A 46 -10.51 38.12 6.04
N ALA A 47 -10.58 36.90 6.56
CA ALA A 47 -10.85 35.70 5.77
C ALA A 47 -12.23 35.74 5.06
N LEU A 48 -13.28 36.21 5.75
CA LEU A 48 -14.62 36.39 5.16
C LEU A 48 -14.63 37.45 4.05
N THR A 49 -13.85 38.52 4.22
CA THR A 49 -13.71 39.57 3.19
C THR A 49 -13.04 39.00 1.94
N VAL A 50 -11.97 38.22 2.11
CA VAL A 50 -11.26 37.59 0.99
C VAL A 50 -12.10 36.49 0.33
N GLU A 51 -12.89 35.73 1.08
CA GLU A 51 -13.91 34.83 0.52
C GLU A 51 -14.87 35.59 -0.41
N GLY A 52 -15.47 36.69 0.05
CA GLY A 52 -16.41 37.48 -0.74
C GLY A 52 -15.80 38.01 -2.03
N VAL A 53 -14.57 38.52 -1.95
CA VAL A 53 -13.79 38.97 -3.10
C VAL A 53 -13.51 37.82 -4.08
N MET A 54 -13.11 36.65 -3.60
CA MET A 54 -12.81 35.49 -4.45
C MET A 54 -14.07 34.93 -5.11
N ARG A 55 -15.21 34.91 -4.41
CA ARG A 55 -16.51 34.53 -4.99
C ARG A 55 -16.94 35.48 -6.10
N TYR A 56 -16.74 36.80 -5.91
CA TYR A 56 -17.01 37.81 -6.94
C TYR A 56 -16.19 37.55 -8.21
N PHE A 57 -14.87 37.43 -8.09
CA PHE A 57 -14.01 37.17 -9.26
C PHE A 57 -14.27 35.82 -9.91
N ALA A 58 -14.61 34.78 -9.13
CA ALA A 58 -14.97 33.49 -9.69
C ALA A 58 -16.24 33.59 -10.56
N LYS A 59 -17.21 34.41 -10.17
CA LYS A 59 -18.42 34.67 -10.96
C LYS A 59 -18.09 35.42 -12.25
N GLU A 60 -17.30 36.49 -12.18
CA GLU A 60 -16.88 37.28 -13.35
C GLU A 60 -16.04 36.47 -14.36
N LEU A 61 -15.25 35.52 -13.87
CA LEU A 61 -14.37 34.69 -14.70
C LEU A 61 -15.01 33.35 -15.12
N ASN A 62 -16.29 33.13 -14.81
CA ASN A 62 -17.03 31.90 -15.08
C ASN A 62 -16.33 30.63 -14.51
N GLU A 63 -15.79 30.75 -13.30
CA GLU A 63 -15.11 29.71 -12.52
C GLU A 63 -15.99 29.19 -11.38
N ASN A 64 -15.56 28.13 -10.69
CA ASN A 64 -16.31 27.57 -9.56
C ASN A 64 -16.29 28.50 -8.32
N VAL A 65 -17.41 29.17 -8.07
CA VAL A 65 -17.60 30.15 -6.99
C VAL A 65 -17.37 29.56 -5.59
N GLU A 66 -17.89 28.36 -5.31
CA GLU A 66 -17.71 27.70 -4.01
C GLU A 66 -16.25 27.35 -3.74
N TYR A 67 -15.56 26.80 -4.74
CA TYR A 67 -14.15 26.44 -4.64
C TYR A 67 -13.29 27.68 -4.32
N TRP A 68 -13.45 28.75 -5.08
CA TRP A 68 -12.67 29.97 -4.87
C TRP A 68 -13.07 30.71 -3.58
N GLY A 69 -14.33 30.63 -3.18
CA GLY A 69 -14.79 31.11 -1.87
C GLY A 69 -14.06 30.40 -0.72
N ASN A 70 -14.03 29.07 -0.74
CA ASN A 70 -13.31 28.27 0.27
C ASN A 70 -11.81 28.56 0.30
N ILE A 71 -11.18 28.75 -0.87
CA ILE A 71 -9.77 29.16 -0.95
C ILE A 71 -9.56 30.52 -0.30
N GLY A 72 -10.45 31.49 -0.57
CA GLY A 72 -10.42 32.80 0.06
C GLY A 72 -10.64 32.73 1.58
N LEU A 73 -11.52 31.85 2.04
CA LEU A 73 -11.79 31.67 3.46
C LEU A 73 -10.61 31.04 4.23
N LEU A 74 -9.82 30.19 3.58
CA LEU A 74 -8.72 29.43 4.21
C LEU A 74 -7.32 29.96 3.84
N HIS A 75 -7.22 31.16 3.27
CA HIS A 75 -5.99 31.66 2.66
C HIS A 75 -4.91 32.14 3.67
N GLU A 76 -5.26 32.39 4.93
CA GLU A 76 -4.32 32.97 5.91
C GLU A 76 -3.11 32.07 6.24
N ASN A 77 -1.95 32.69 6.50
CA ASN A 77 -0.64 32.03 6.66
C ASN A 77 -0.56 30.94 7.75
N CYS A 78 -1.30 31.10 8.85
CA CYS A 78 -1.39 30.10 9.92
C CYS A 78 -2.13 28.84 9.45
N ILE A 79 -3.15 29.03 8.61
CA ILE A 79 -3.82 27.93 7.92
C ILE A 79 -2.89 27.43 6.83
N GLN A 80 -2.15 28.24 6.05
CA GLN A 80 -1.29 27.74 4.96
C GLN A 80 -0.20 26.72 5.39
N LYS A 81 0.48 26.96 6.52
CA LYS A 81 1.43 25.98 7.10
C LYS A 81 0.72 24.69 7.50
N ASN A 82 -0.54 24.81 7.92
CA ASN A 82 -1.43 23.70 8.16
C ASN A 82 -2.24 23.28 6.93
N THR A 83 -2.26 23.96 5.78
CA THR A 83 -3.01 23.58 4.57
C THR A 83 -2.15 22.67 3.73
N ALA A 84 -0.83 22.80 3.71
CA ALA A 84 -0.02 21.71 3.15
C ALA A 84 -0.26 20.39 3.91
N ARG A 85 -0.53 20.48 5.23
CA ARG A 85 -0.87 19.35 6.11
C ARG A 85 -2.37 19.01 6.07
N MET A 86 -3.26 19.99 5.89
CA MET A 86 -4.71 19.83 5.83
C MET A 86 -5.11 19.40 4.43
N GLU A 87 -4.60 19.94 3.33
CA GLU A 87 -4.70 19.35 1.98
C GLU A 87 -4.18 17.91 1.95
N GLU A 88 -3.16 17.55 2.73
CA GLU A 88 -2.72 16.16 2.88
C GLU A 88 -3.69 15.31 3.72
N TYR A 89 -4.45 15.93 4.65
CA TYR A 89 -5.55 15.34 5.44
C TYR A 89 -6.93 15.37 4.73
N MET A 90 -7.12 16.28 3.77
CA MET A 90 -8.37 16.65 3.08
C MET A 90 -8.40 16.10 1.65
N ILE A 91 -7.37 15.37 1.22
CA ILE A 91 -7.57 14.38 0.17
C ILE A 91 -8.58 13.40 0.75
N GLU A 92 -9.83 13.50 0.28
CA GLU A 92 -10.86 12.55 0.64
C GLU A 92 -10.32 11.16 0.37
N ARG A 93 -10.01 10.45 1.46
CA ARG A 93 -9.34 9.17 1.39
C ARG A 93 -10.27 8.21 0.66
N ILE A 94 -9.76 7.59 -0.40
CA ILE A 94 -10.57 6.68 -1.22
C ILE A 94 -10.80 5.39 -0.42
N LYS A 95 -11.95 5.31 0.26
CA LYS A 95 -12.28 4.28 1.25
C LYS A 95 -12.19 2.86 0.68
N TRP A 96 -12.69 2.66 -0.54
CA TRP A 96 -12.59 1.36 -1.21
C TRP A 96 -11.13 0.94 -1.50
N ILE A 97 -10.17 1.86 -1.61
CA ILE A 97 -8.75 1.47 -1.74
C ILE A 97 -8.22 0.94 -0.41
N ASP A 98 -8.62 1.54 0.73
CA ASP A 98 -8.25 0.99 2.04
C ASP A 98 -8.90 -0.38 2.25
N ILE A 99 -10.18 -0.56 1.89
CA ILE A 99 -10.85 -1.86 1.95
C ILE A 99 -10.12 -2.91 1.08
N LEU A 100 -9.68 -2.53 -0.12
CA LEU A 100 -8.94 -3.42 -1.01
C LEU A 100 -7.59 -3.85 -0.40
N ARG A 101 -6.89 -2.92 0.26
CA ARG A 101 -5.66 -3.21 1.02
C ARG A 101 -5.93 -4.14 2.19
N ALA A 102 -7.08 -3.98 2.86
CA ALA A 102 -7.50 -4.83 3.96
C ALA A 102 -7.76 -6.27 3.50
N ILE A 103 -8.49 -6.43 2.39
CA ILE A 103 -8.72 -7.74 1.76
C ILE A 103 -7.38 -8.41 1.43
N ALA A 104 -6.45 -7.67 0.80
CA ALA A 104 -5.13 -8.18 0.45
C ALA A 104 -4.34 -8.65 1.69
N ILE A 105 -4.32 -7.88 2.79
CA ILE A 105 -3.57 -8.27 3.99
C ILE A 105 -4.23 -9.44 4.73
N ILE A 106 -5.57 -9.51 4.74
CA ILE A 106 -6.29 -10.63 5.36
C ILE A 106 -5.92 -11.94 4.66
N PHE A 107 -5.88 -11.95 3.32
CA PHE A 107 -5.49 -13.15 2.57
C PHE A 107 -4.01 -13.54 2.73
N VAL A 108 -3.11 -12.57 2.91
CA VAL A 108 -1.71 -12.86 3.32
C VAL A 108 -1.70 -13.63 4.63
N VAL A 109 -2.41 -13.13 5.64
CA VAL A 109 -2.39 -13.74 6.99
C VAL A 109 -3.04 -15.11 6.95
N ILE A 110 -4.23 -15.27 6.34
CA ILE A 110 -4.88 -16.58 6.20
C ILE A 110 -3.99 -17.56 5.44
N GLY A 111 -3.42 -17.14 4.31
CA GLY A 111 -2.49 -17.97 3.53
C GLY A 111 -1.28 -18.47 4.32
N HIS A 112 -0.84 -17.71 5.33
CA HIS A 112 0.26 -18.10 6.23
C HIS A 112 -0.16 -18.95 7.43
N THR A 113 -1.45 -19.13 7.68
CA THR A 113 -1.97 -20.08 8.69
C THR A 113 -2.14 -21.49 8.10
N LEU A 114 -2.45 -21.59 6.81
CA LEU A 114 -2.57 -22.85 6.08
C LEU A 114 -1.19 -23.38 5.64
N THR A 115 -1.04 -24.70 5.50
CA THR A 115 0.22 -25.32 5.04
C THR A 115 0.18 -25.68 3.55
N GLU A 116 -0.96 -26.16 3.06
CA GLU A 116 -1.25 -26.49 1.66
C GLU A 116 -2.76 -26.38 1.34
N GLY A 117 -3.18 -26.84 0.15
CA GLY A 117 -4.58 -26.92 -0.24
C GLY A 117 -5.06 -25.82 -1.20
N GLU A 118 -6.30 -25.95 -1.65
CA GLU A 118 -6.89 -25.11 -2.70
C GLU A 118 -7.04 -23.64 -2.29
N VAL A 119 -7.52 -23.39 -1.07
CA VAL A 119 -7.70 -22.03 -0.54
C VAL A 119 -6.37 -21.30 -0.49
N GLN A 120 -5.33 -21.96 0.02
CA GLN A 120 -3.99 -21.38 0.05
C GLN A 120 -3.49 -21.15 -1.38
N THR A 121 -3.64 -22.15 -2.26
CA THR A 121 -3.21 -22.06 -3.66
C THR A 121 -3.82 -20.85 -4.36
N TYR A 122 -5.14 -20.65 -4.20
CA TYR A 122 -5.83 -19.52 -4.79
C TYR A 122 -5.41 -18.19 -4.18
N PHE A 123 -5.33 -18.07 -2.85
CA PHE A 123 -4.89 -16.81 -2.24
C PHE A 123 -3.49 -16.44 -2.73
N TYR A 124 -2.57 -17.40 -2.80
CA TYR A 124 -1.22 -17.25 -3.35
C TYR A 124 -1.16 -17.00 -4.84
N SER A 125 -2.27 -16.99 -5.59
CA SER A 125 -2.24 -16.60 -6.99
C SER A 125 -2.22 -15.09 -7.17
N PHE A 126 -2.82 -14.28 -6.28
CA PHE A 126 -3.02 -12.84 -6.53
C PHE A 126 -2.66 -11.88 -5.37
N HIS A 127 -2.55 -12.33 -4.12
CA HIS A 127 -2.53 -11.39 -2.98
C HIS A 127 -1.30 -10.46 -2.96
N ILE A 128 -0.10 -10.94 -3.34
CA ILE A 128 1.10 -10.08 -3.48
C ILE A 128 1.00 -9.18 -4.74
N PRO A 129 0.67 -9.71 -5.94
CA PRO A 129 0.36 -8.90 -7.11
C PRO A 129 -0.61 -7.75 -6.85
N LEU A 130 -1.64 -7.99 -6.03
CA LEU A 130 -2.61 -6.98 -5.62
C LEU A 130 -1.96 -5.82 -4.85
N PHE A 131 -1.02 -6.09 -3.94
CA PHE A 131 -0.28 -5.02 -3.26
C PHE A 131 0.62 -4.20 -4.20
N PHE A 132 1.25 -4.83 -5.19
CA PHE A 132 2.01 -4.12 -6.22
C PHE A 132 1.09 -3.27 -7.10
N PHE A 133 -0.07 -3.80 -7.50
CA PHE A 133 -1.10 -3.07 -8.23
C PHE A 133 -1.58 -1.85 -7.45
N ILE A 134 -1.97 -2.00 -6.18
CA ILE A 134 -2.40 -0.89 -5.33
C ILE A 134 -1.26 0.15 -5.16
N SER A 135 -0.01 -0.31 -5.02
CA SER A 135 1.14 0.59 -4.93
C SER A 135 1.33 1.40 -6.21
N GLY A 136 1.08 0.80 -7.37
CA GLY A 136 1.04 1.48 -8.67
C GLY A 136 -0.10 2.49 -8.78
N MET A 137 -1.30 2.14 -8.32
CA MET A 137 -2.45 3.07 -8.29
C MET A 137 -2.14 4.32 -7.46
N LEU A 138 -1.46 4.14 -6.33
CA LEU A 138 -1.11 5.21 -5.40
C LEU A 138 0.20 5.92 -5.76
N PHE A 139 0.87 5.51 -6.85
CA PHE A 139 2.09 6.13 -7.30
C PHE A 139 1.81 7.54 -7.82
N LYS A 140 2.44 8.53 -7.19
CA LYS A 140 2.29 9.94 -7.58
C LYS A 140 3.41 10.33 -8.54
N ASN A 141 3.06 10.57 -9.81
CA ASN A 141 3.97 11.20 -10.77
C ASN A 141 4.09 12.70 -10.48
N LYS A 142 4.96 13.07 -9.55
CA LYS A 142 5.33 14.48 -9.34
C LYS A 142 6.61 14.80 -10.11
N GLU A 143 6.80 16.06 -10.46
CA GLU A 143 8.09 16.64 -10.86
C GLU A 143 9.08 16.69 -9.67
N GLU A 144 9.13 15.62 -8.89
CA GLU A 144 10.04 15.48 -7.77
C GLU A 144 11.42 15.05 -8.30
N LYS A 145 12.48 15.61 -7.71
CA LYS A 145 13.86 15.20 -7.99
C LYS A 145 14.11 13.78 -7.47
N PHE A 146 14.96 13.02 -8.15
CA PHE A 146 15.25 11.62 -7.80
C PHE A 146 15.73 11.46 -6.35
N ALA A 147 16.66 12.31 -5.89
CA ALA A 147 17.18 12.24 -4.52
C ALA A 147 16.07 12.37 -3.46
N THR A 148 15.11 13.29 -3.66
CA THR A 148 13.99 13.48 -2.72
C THR A 148 13.04 12.29 -2.76
N PHE A 149 12.76 11.76 -3.95
CA PHE A 149 11.97 10.53 -4.12
C PHE A 149 12.65 9.34 -3.43
N LEU A 150 13.95 9.14 -3.65
CA LEU A 150 14.74 8.06 -3.09
C LEU A 150 14.71 8.09 -1.56
N ILE A 151 15.01 9.24 -0.95
CA ILE A 151 14.99 9.40 0.52
C ILE A 151 13.60 9.09 1.09
N LYS A 152 12.52 9.52 0.42
CA LYS A 152 11.16 9.18 0.83
C LYS A 152 10.92 7.68 0.81
N LYS A 153 11.35 6.98 -0.24
CA LYS A 153 11.17 5.52 -0.36
C LYS A 153 12.02 4.75 0.63
N ILE A 154 13.25 5.19 0.90
CA ILE A 154 14.09 4.65 1.97
C ILE A 154 13.36 4.76 3.31
N LYS A 155 12.86 5.95 3.68
CA LYS A 155 12.14 6.15 4.94
C LYS A 155 10.85 5.34 5.01
N GLN A 156 10.09 5.25 3.92
CA GLN A 156 8.79 4.58 3.91
C GLN A 156 8.88 3.05 3.88
N LEU A 157 9.94 2.48 3.29
CA LEU A 157 10.04 1.04 3.02
C LEU A 157 11.24 0.41 3.72
N LEU A 158 12.45 0.96 3.51
CA LEU A 158 13.68 0.36 4.03
C LEU A 158 13.86 0.56 5.53
N VAL A 159 13.49 1.73 6.08
CA VAL A 159 13.57 1.94 7.53
C VAL A 159 12.70 0.93 8.30
N PRO A 160 11.40 0.74 7.97
CA PRO A 160 10.60 -0.33 8.59
C PRO A 160 11.20 -1.72 8.36
N TYR A 161 11.68 -2.01 7.15
CA TYR A 161 12.32 -3.28 6.83
C TYR A 161 13.50 -3.59 7.75
N PHE A 162 14.46 -2.66 7.91
CA PHE A 162 15.62 -2.85 8.77
C PHE A 162 15.23 -2.91 10.25
N CYS A 163 14.34 -2.02 10.70
CA CYS A 163 13.91 -1.99 12.10
C CYS A 163 13.24 -3.29 12.53
N PHE A 164 12.18 -3.71 11.81
CA PHE A 164 11.48 -4.95 12.12
C PHE A 164 12.32 -6.19 11.79
N GLY A 165 13.24 -6.08 10.83
CA GLY A 165 14.24 -7.09 10.52
C GLY A 165 15.15 -7.39 11.70
N ILE A 166 15.81 -6.37 12.26
CA ILE A 166 16.68 -6.51 13.43
C ILE A 166 15.90 -7.06 14.62
N VAL A 167 14.71 -6.51 14.92
CA VAL A 167 13.85 -7.02 16.00
C VAL A 167 13.52 -8.51 15.80
N SER A 168 13.16 -8.90 14.57
CA SER A 168 12.84 -10.29 14.26
C SER A 168 14.06 -11.22 14.36
N ILE A 169 15.26 -10.75 13.96
CA ILE A 169 16.51 -11.52 14.12
C ILE A 169 16.81 -11.76 15.60
N LEU A 170 16.67 -10.74 16.45
CA LEU A 170 16.90 -10.88 17.89
C LEU A 170 15.91 -11.89 18.51
N ILE A 171 14.62 -11.78 18.18
CA ILE A 171 13.60 -12.73 18.62
C ILE A 171 13.95 -14.15 18.16
N TYR A 172 14.35 -14.30 16.89
CA TYR A 172 14.70 -15.60 16.32
C TYR A 172 15.98 -16.20 16.92
N ALA A 173 16.98 -15.38 17.26
CA ALA A 173 18.20 -15.85 17.91
C ALA A 173 17.92 -16.42 19.31
N ILE A 174 16.99 -15.81 20.05
CA ILE A 174 16.63 -16.21 21.42
C ILE A 174 15.63 -17.39 21.41
N LEU A 175 14.54 -17.26 20.64
CA LEU A 175 13.40 -18.18 20.68
C LEU A 175 13.36 -19.18 19.53
N GLY A 176 14.19 -19.01 18.49
CA GLY A 176 14.13 -19.82 17.27
C GLY A 176 14.37 -21.30 17.53
N LYS A 177 15.41 -21.66 18.30
CA LYS A 177 15.70 -23.05 18.67
C LYS A 177 14.55 -23.70 19.44
N PHE A 178 14.02 -22.99 20.43
CA PHE A 178 12.86 -23.44 21.21
C PHE A 178 11.62 -23.67 20.32
N ALA A 179 11.33 -22.72 19.42
CA ALA A 179 10.24 -22.82 18.46
C ALA A 179 10.43 -23.98 17.47
N ALA A 180 11.65 -24.20 16.97
CA ALA A 180 11.99 -25.31 16.08
C ALA A 180 11.66 -26.65 16.72
N ASN A 181 12.19 -26.86 17.93
CA ASN A 181 12.02 -28.09 18.70
C ASN A 181 10.54 -28.32 19.02
N SER A 182 9.83 -27.28 19.49
CA SER A 182 8.40 -27.35 19.80
C SER A 182 7.54 -27.69 18.58
N LEU A 183 7.95 -27.24 17.40
CA LEU A 183 7.24 -27.49 16.15
C LEU A 183 7.69 -28.76 15.41
N GLY A 184 8.70 -29.47 15.91
CA GLY A 184 9.29 -30.62 15.22
C GLY A 184 9.99 -30.22 13.91
N ARG A 185 10.44 -28.97 13.79
CA ARG A 185 11.23 -28.48 12.66
C ARG A 185 12.71 -28.66 13.02
N GLY A 186 13.51 -29.22 12.10
CA GLY A 186 14.91 -29.58 12.33
C GLY A 186 15.81 -28.39 12.74
N ASN A 187 17.10 -28.67 12.92
CA ASN A 187 18.06 -27.69 13.44
C ASN A 187 18.01 -26.36 12.68
N ILE A 188 17.78 -25.30 13.44
CA ILE A 188 17.86 -23.94 12.96
C ILE A 188 19.28 -23.44 13.16
N ASP A 189 19.95 -23.14 12.06
CA ASP A 189 21.17 -22.33 12.08
C ASP A 189 20.81 -20.90 12.48
N GLY A 190 20.87 -20.62 13.77
CA GLY A 190 20.67 -19.29 14.36
C GLY A 190 21.84 -18.34 14.11
N ASN A 191 22.57 -18.49 13.00
CA ASN A 191 23.74 -17.67 12.71
C ASN A 191 23.32 -16.22 12.47
N ILE A 192 23.53 -15.38 13.49
CA ILE A 192 23.17 -13.96 13.50
C ILE A 192 23.84 -13.23 12.33
N LEU A 193 25.11 -13.52 12.06
CA LEU A 193 25.84 -12.87 10.98
C LEU A 193 25.19 -13.15 9.62
N MET A 194 24.83 -14.40 9.34
CA MET A 194 24.17 -14.76 8.08
C MET A 194 22.78 -14.13 7.97
N ASN A 195 22.02 -14.06 9.06
CA ASN A 195 20.73 -13.37 9.06
C ASN A 195 20.87 -11.86 8.83
N VAL A 196 21.91 -11.22 9.38
CA VAL A 196 22.21 -9.80 9.15
C VAL A 196 22.68 -9.56 7.70
N LEU A 197 23.53 -10.43 7.14
CA LEU A 197 23.92 -10.36 5.74
C LEU A 197 22.71 -10.56 4.82
N GLY A 198 21.81 -11.48 5.16
CA GLY A 198 20.52 -11.66 4.49
C GLY A 198 19.63 -10.42 4.54
N LEU A 199 19.58 -9.75 5.70
CA LEU A 199 18.87 -8.48 5.88
C LEU A 199 19.47 -7.37 5.01
N LEU A 200 20.80 -7.27 4.92
CA LEU A 200 21.46 -6.27 4.07
C LEU A 200 21.25 -6.55 2.58
N TYR A 201 21.24 -7.82 2.20
CA TYR A 201 21.06 -8.24 0.81
C TYR A 201 19.60 -8.10 0.33
N GLY A 202 18.62 -8.30 1.22
CA GLY A 202 17.23 -7.95 0.93
C GLY A 202 16.47 -8.90 0.02
N SER A 203 16.95 -10.13 -0.19
CA SER A 203 16.30 -11.14 -1.04
C SER A 203 15.92 -12.40 -0.28
N ALA A 204 14.67 -12.84 -0.45
CA ALA A 204 14.15 -14.08 0.13
C ALA A 204 14.89 -15.34 -0.36
N LYS A 205 15.43 -15.29 -1.58
CA LYS A 205 16.07 -16.45 -2.24
C LYS A 205 17.41 -16.82 -1.65
N THR A 206 18.04 -15.91 -0.90
CA THR A 206 19.25 -16.21 -0.11
C THR A 206 19.02 -17.28 0.96
N GLY A 207 17.76 -17.51 1.37
CA GLY A 207 17.45 -18.41 2.49
C GLY A 207 17.79 -17.84 3.87
N HIS A 208 18.31 -16.61 3.96
CA HIS A 208 18.73 -15.97 5.20
C HIS A 208 17.68 -15.02 5.81
N LEU A 209 16.47 -14.97 5.24
CA LEU A 209 15.31 -14.24 5.80
C LEU A 209 14.33 -15.13 6.58
N LYS A 210 14.75 -16.34 7.01
CA LYS A 210 13.87 -17.32 7.68
C LYS A 210 13.19 -16.77 8.94
N TYR A 211 13.83 -15.84 9.64
CA TYR A 211 13.30 -15.20 10.84
C TYR A 211 11.99 -14.44 10.60
N ASN A 212 11.79 -13.89 9.40
CA ASN A 212 10.57 -13.19 9.01
C ASN A 212 10.52 -13.05 7.49
N LEU A 213 10.20 -14.16 6.81
CA LEU A 213 10.20 -14.23 5.35
C LEU A 213 9.39 -13.10 4.70
N PRO A 214 8.14 -12.78 5.12
CA PRO A 214 7.32 -11.72 4.49
C PRO A 214 7.99 -10.34 4.34
N LEU A 215 9.04 -10.04 5.12
CA LEU A 215 9.80 -8.80 5.00
C LEU A 215 10.43 -8.58 3.61
N TRP A 216 10.68 -9.64 2.83
CA TRP A 216 11.24 -9.53 1.46
C TRP A 216 10.41 -8.62 0.54
N PHE A 217 9.11 -8.48 0.82
CA PHE A 217 8.21 -7.65 0.03
C PHE A 217 8.63 -6.17 0.05
N LEU A 218 9.13 -5.65 1.17
CA LEU A 218 9.51 -4.23 1.30
C LEU A 218 10.70 -3.80 0.42
N PRO A 219 11.86 -4.50 0.42
CA PRO A 219 12.96 -4.18 -0.48
C PRO A 219 12.59 -4.44 -1.95
N CYS A 220 11.80 -5.48 -2.25
CA CYS A 220 11.29 -5.71 -3.61
C CYS A 220 10.40 -4.55 -4.09
N LEU A 221 9.46 -4.09 -3.25
CA LEU A 221 8.63 -2.93 -3.56
C LEU A 221 9.45 -1.65 -3.70
N PHE A 222 10.52 -1.49 -2.92
CA PHE A 222 11.47 -0.39 -3.07
C PHE A 222 12.11 -0.42 -4.46
N SER A 223 12.67 -1.56 -4.88
CA SER A 223 13.24 -1.78 -6.21
C SER A 223 12.24 -1.47 -7.32
N THR A 224 11.00 -1.98 -7.22
CA THR A 224 9.91 -1.68 -8.18
C THR A 224 9.64 -0.18 -8.28
N ASN A 225 9.59 0.55 -7.15
CA ASN A 225 9.37 1.99 -7.15
C ASN A 225 10.51 2.76 -7.84
N ILE A 226 11.77 2.34 -7.65
CA ILE A 226 12.93 2.96 -8.30
C ILE A 226 12.88 2.74 -9.81
N ILE A 227 12.66 1.51 -10.27
CA ILE A 227 12.59 1.19 -11.70
C ILE A 227 11.44 1.98 -12.35
N PHE A 228 10.26 1.97 -11.72
CA PHE A 228 9.09 2.68 -12.25
C PHE A 228 9.28 4.20 -12.30
N TYR A 229 10.02 4.79 -11.34
CA TYR A 229 10.36 6.22 -11.38
C TYR A 229 11.15 6.59 -12.63
N PHE A 230 12.12 5.78 -13.04
CA PHE A 230 12.86 6.05 -14.28
C PHE A 230 12.00 5.76 -15.51
N ALA A 231 11.23 4.66 -15.50
CA ALA A 231 10.37 4.29 -16.61
C ALA A 231 9.36 5.39 -16.97
N ILE A 232 8.72 6.03 -15.98
CA ILE A 232 7.75 7.11 -16.23
C ILE A 232 8.39 8.39 -16.74
N LYS A 233 9.65 8.66 -16.40
CA LYS A 233 10.41 9.80 -16.93
C LYS A 233 10.83 9.58 -18.38
N ILE A 234 11.17 8.35 -18.75
CA ILE A 234 11.59 7.98 -20.11
C ILE A 234 10.38 7.85 -21.05
N LEU A 235 9.42 7.00 -20.68
CA LEU A 235 8.29 6.63 -21.55
C LEU A 235 7.16 7.67 -21.54
N LYS A 236 7.10 8.55 -20.53
CA LYS A 236 5.94 9.42 -20.22
C LYS A 236 4.70 8.59 -19.85
N GLU A 237 3.72 9.24 -19.21
CA GLU A 237 2.57 8.53 -18.63
C GLU A 237 1.68 7.79 -19.65
N ASN A 238 1.63 8.24 -20.89
CA ASN A 238 0.77 7.65 -21.93
C ASN A 238 1.39 6.39 -22.56
N LYS A 239 2.71 6.20 -22.46
CA LYS A 239 3.39 5.02 -23.02
C LYS A 239 3.78 3.97 -21.97
N ILE A 240 3.40 4.14 -20.70
CA ILE A 240 3.65 3.15 -19.64
C ILE A 240 3.07 1.77 -19.99
N ILE A 241 2.02 1.70 -20.82
CA ILE A 241 1.46 0.43 -21.30
C ILE A 241 2.51 -0.46 -21.99
N ILE A 242 3.54 0.12 -22.61
CA ILE A 242 4.64 -0.62 -23.27
C ILE A 242 5.47 -1.41 -22.25
N LEU A 243 5.55 -0.95 -21.00
CA LEU A 243 6.30 -1.62 -19.94
C LEU A 243 5.70 -2.99 -19.56
N VAL A 244 4.38 -3.16 -19.72
CA VAL A 244 3.65 -4.38 -19.35
C VAL A 244 4.17 -5.62 -20.11
N PRO A 245 4.13 -5.67 -21.46
CA PRO A 245 4.65 -6.82 -22.20
C PRO A 245 6.16 -7.00 -22.06
N ILE A 246 6.93 -5.90 -21.97
CA ILE A 246 8.39 -5.98 -21.80
C ILE A 246 8.75 -6.65 -20.47
N CYS A 247 8.16 -6.18 -19.36
CA CYS A 247 8.40 -6.77 -18.05
C CYS A 247 7.88 -8.21 -17.95
N ALA A 248 6.76 -8.53 -18.59
CA ALA A 248 6.26 -9.90 -18.64
C ALA A 248 7.23 -10.85 -19.36
N ALA A 249 7.76 -10.42 -20.52
CA ALA A 249 8.73 -11.18 -21.30
C ALA A 249 10.08 -11.31 -20.58
N LEU A 250 10.58 -10.22 -19.97
CA LEU A 250 11.81 -10.26 -19.18
C LEU A 250 11.66 -11.12 -17.94
N GLY A 251 10.53 -11.06 -17.24
CA GLY A 251 10.24 -11.92 -16.10
C GLY A 251 10.25 -13.41 -16.48
N TYR A 252 9.65 -13.76 -17.63
CA TYR A 252 9.72 -15.11 -18.19
C TYR A 252 11.15 -15.53 -18.56
N ALA A 253 11.89 -14.67 -19.25
CA ALA A 253 13.28 -14.96 -19.62
C ALA A 253 14.15 -15.19 -18.38
N ILE A 254 14.07 -14.29 -17.39
CA ILE A 254 14.85 -14.40 -16.15
C ILE A 254 14.50 -15.71 -15.43
N ASN A 255 13.22 -16.05 -15.34
CA ASN A 255 12.78 -17.19 -14.55
C ASN A 255 13.09 -18.56 -15.16
N TYR A 256 13.02 -18.69 -16.48
CA TYR A 256 13.12 -19.99 -17.15
C TYR A 256 14.34 -20.15 -18.07
N HIS A 257 15.01 -19.05 -18.43
CA HIS A 257 16.09 -19.05 -19.44
C HIS A 257 17.40 -18.43 -18.95
N THR A 258 17.47 -17.98 -17.69
CA THR A 258 18.70 -17.44 -17.12
C THR A 258 19.04 -18.11 -15.80
N ASN A 259 20.33 -18.11 -15.45
CA ASN A 259 20.81 -18.53 -14.14
C ASN A 259 20.75 -17.40 -13.09
N ILE A 260 20.13 -16.25 -13.42
CA ILE A 260 20.00 -15.10 -12.53
C ILE A 260 18.92 -15.43 -11.49
N SER A 261 19.34 -16.05 -10.40
CA SER A 261 18.42 -16.64 -9.43
C SER A 261 18.33 -15.88 -8.11
N CYS A 262 19.09 -14.81 -7.90
CA CYS A 262 19.00 -14.01 -6.67
C CYS A 262 19.72 -12.66 -6.85
N LEU A 263 18.98 -11.59 -7.14
CA LEU A 263 19.53 -10.23 -7.14
C LEU A 263 19.22 -9.53 -5.80
N PRO A 264 20.05 -8.54 -5.42
CA PRO A 264 19.82 -7.77 -4.20
C PRO A 264 18.46 -7.08 -4.25
N TYR A 265 17.80 -6.99 -3.09
CA TYR A 265 16.53 -6.30 -2.91
C TYR A 265 15.41 -6.85 -3.82
N GLY A 266 15.50 -8.12 -4.20
CA GLY A 266 14.51 -8.81 -5.03
C GLY A 266 14.29 -8.13 -6.39
N LEU A 267 15.35 -7.57 -6.99
CA LEU A 267 15.29 -6.85 -8.27
C LEU A 267 14.76 -7.72 -9.41
N ASP A 268 15.11 -8.99 -9.42
CA ASP A 268 14.63 -10.00 -10.35
C ASP A 268 13.10 -10.20 -10.22
N THR A 269 12.60 -10.50 -9.00
CA THR A 269 11.15 -10.56 -8.72
C THR A 269 10.45 -9.23 -9.03
N ALA A 270 11.12 -8.09 -8.80
CA ALA A 270 10.56 -6.77 -9.05
C ALA A 270 10.21 -6.56 -10.54
N ILE A 271 10.92 -7.19 -11.47
CA ILE A 271 10.64 -7.14 -12.92
C ILE A 271 9.28 -7.79 -13.21
N THR A 272 9.03 -8.98 -12.68
CA THR A 272 7.72 -9.65 -12.79
C THR A 272 6.61 -8.81 -12.14
N MET A 273 6.89 -8.19 -10.99
CA MET A 273 5.91 -7.38 -10.27
C MET A 273 5.61 -6.02 -10.91
N LEU A 274 6.52 -5.49 -11.75
CA LEU A 274 6.30 -4.25 -12.50
C LEU A 274 5.11 -4.34 -13.45
N VAL A 275 4.74 -5.55 -13.92
CA VAL A 275 3.51 -5.78 -14.69
C VAL A 275 2.30 -5.27 -13.90
N PHE A 276 2.11 -5.76 -12.68
CA PHE A 276 0.99 -5.38 -11.82
C PHE A 276 1.07 -3.92 -11.37
N PHE A 277 2.26 -3.44 -11.04
CA PHE A 277 2.48 -2.04 -10.67
C PHE A 277 2.09 -1.09 -11.81
N SER A 278 2.50 -1.39 -13.05
CA SER A 278 2.18 -0.59 -14.23
C SER A 278 0.69 -0.62 -14.55
N LEU A 279 0.06 -1.79 -14.46
CA LEU A 279 -1.39 -1.93 -14.63
C LEU A 279 -2.15 -1.13 -13.57
N GLY A 280 -1.69 -1.14 -12.32
CA GLY A 280 -2.28 -0.33 -11.24
C GLY A 280 -2.20 1.17 -11.51
N PHE A 281 -1.04 1.66 -11.97
CA PHE A 281 -0.86 3.06 -12.35
C PHE A 281 -1.81 3.47 -13.48
N LEU A 282 -1.88 2.66 -14.54
CA LEU A 282 -2.77 2.91 -15.69
C LEU A 282 -4.24 2.85 -15.29
N PHE A 283 -4.63 1.87 -14.48
CA PHE A 283 -5.99 1.73 -13.98
C PHE A 283 -6.43 2.97 -13.21
N PHE A 284 -5.62 3.46 -12.27
CA PHE A 284 -5.96 4.63 -11.47
C PHE A 284 -6.04 5.92 -12.32
N LYS A 285 -5.13 6.09 -13.28
CA LYS A 285 -5.16 7.19 -14.24
C LYS A 285 -6.45 7.22 -15.05
N ASN A 286 -6.97 6.05 -15.41
CA ASN A 286 -8.15 5.90 -16.24
C ASN A 286 -9.45 5.65 -15.43
N LEU A 287 -9.40 5.76 -14.11
CA LEU A 287 -10.52 5.45 -13.21
C LEU A 287 -11.80 6.24 -13.55
N GLU A 288 -11.67 7.51 -13.97
CA GLU A 288 -12.83 8.30 -14.37
C GLU A 288 -13.53 7.77 -15.62
N LYS A 289 -12.79 7.17 -16.56
CA LYS A 289 -13.40 6.55 -17.75
C LYS A 289 -14.18 5.29 -17.39
N ALA A 290 -13.82 4.63 -16.30
CA ALA A 290 -14.51 3.46 -15.78
C ALA A 290 -15.77 3.80 -14.96
N LYS A 291 -16.13 5.09 -14.79
CA LYS A 291 -17.33 5.56 -14.07
C LYS A 291 -18.61 4.86 -14.48
N ALA A 292 -18.83 4.70 -15.79
CA ALA A 292 -20.05 4.07 -16.30
C ALA A 292 -20.19 2.61 -15.83
N ILE A 293 -19.08 1.88 -15.72
CA ILE A 293 -19.06 0.47 -15.32
C ILE A 293 -19.34 0.34 -13.82
N TYR A 294 -18.64 1.12 -12.99
CA TYR A 294 -18.78 0.98 -11.55
C TYR A 294 -20.07 1.62 -10.98
N ASN A 295 -20.69 2.57 -11.71
CA ASN A 295 -21.98 3.13 -11.33
C ASN A 295 -23.15 2.17 -11.62
N ASN A 296 -22.98 1.22 -12.54
CA ASN A 296 -23.99 0.21 -12.83
C ASN A 296 -23.80 -1.01 -11.91
N LYS A 297 -24.64 -1.10 -10.87
CA LYS A 297 -24.57 -2.13 -9.84
C LYS A 297 -24.62 -3.56 -10.41
N PHE A 298 -25.44 -3.81 -11.43
CA PHE A 298 -25.56 -5.15 -12.03
C PHE A 298 -24.32 -5.52 -12.83
N LEU A 299 -23.78 -4.58 -13.61
CA LEU A 299 -22.56 -4.81 -14.39
C LEU A 299 -21.36 -5.08 -13.48
N ILE A 300 -21.17 -4.29 -12.42
CA ILE A 300 -20.04 -4.51 -11.52
C ILE A 300 -20.16 -5.82 -10.74
N ILE A 301 -21.36 -6.20 -10.30
CA ILE A 301 -21.59 -7.50 -9.64
C ILE A 301 -21.31 -8.65 -10.62
N GLY A 302 -21.86 -8.60 -11.83
CA GLY A 302 -21.65 -9.63 -12.86
C GLY A 302 -20.18 -9.79 -13.21
N LEU A 303 -19.48 -8.67 -13.47
CA LEU A 303 -18.04 -8.66 -13.76
C LEU A 303 -17.23 -9.22 -12.57
N THR A 304 -17.59 -8.85 -11.34
CA THR A 304 -16.94 -9.33 -10.12
C THR A 304 -17.04 -10.85 -10.01
N ILE A 305 -18.24 -11.40 -10.17
CA ILE A 305 -18.49 -12.85 -10.05
C ILE A 305 -17.70 -13.60 -11.14
N ILE A 306 -17.79 -13.16 -12.40
CA ILE A 306 -17.12 -13.82 -13.53
C ILE A 306 -15.60 -13.80 -13.33
N THR A 307 -15.03 -12.64 -13.01
CA THR A 307 -13.57 -12.49 -12.88
C THR A 307 -13.01 -13.26 -11.68
N LEU A 308 -13.74 -13.32 -10.56
CA LEU A 308 -13.34 -14.16 -9.42
C LEU A 308 -13.45 -15.64 -9.73
N ALA A 309 -14.54 -16.08 -10.35
CA ALA A 309 -14.75 -17.49 -10.70
C ALA A 309 -13.67 -17.97 -11.68
N VAL A 310 -13.46 -17.26 -12.78
CA VAL A 310 -12.44 -17.61 -13.78
C VAL A 310 -11.03 -17.45 -13.18
N GLY A 311 -10.77 -16.39 -12.41
CA GLY A 311 -9.49 -16.19 -11.74
C GLY A 311 -9.13 -17.33 -10.78
N MET A 312 -10.12 -17.84 -10.04
CA MET A 312 -9.99 -18.99 -9.15
C MET A 312 -9.72 -20.28 -9.91
N LEU A 313 -10.51 -20.59 -10.93
CA LEU A 313 -10.32 -21.78 -11.75
C LEU A 313 -8.93 -21.82 -12.41
N VAL A 314 -8.49 -20.71 -13.00
CA VAL A 314 -7.16 -20.60 -13.61
C VAL A 314 -6.06 -20.71 -12.55
N GLY A 315 -6.27 -20.10 -11.37
CA GLY A 315 -5.30 -20.13 -10.28
C GLY A 315 -5.09 -21.53 -9.70
N LEU A 316 -6.19 -22.25 -9.47
CA LEU A 316 -6.15 -23.64 -9.01
C LEU A 316 -5.49 -24.55 -10.05
N LYS A 317 -5.82 -24.37 -11.34
CA LYS A 317 -5.18 -25.10 -12.43
C LYS A 317 -3.67 -24.82 -12.55
N ASN A 318 -3.24 -23.59 -12.29
CA ASN A 318 -1.82 -23.23 -12.30
C ASN A 318 -1.05 -23.81 -11.11
N GLY A 319 -1.74 -24.10 -10.00
CA GLY A 319 -1.12 -24.52 -8.75
C GLY A 319 -0.48 -23.36 -7.97
N ARG A 320 0.09 -23.70 -6.81
CA ARG A 320 0.58 -22.71 -5.84
C ARG A 320 1.80 -21.96 -6.36
N VAL A 321 1.69 -20.63 -6.41
CA VAL A 321 2.78 -19.71 -6.75
C VAL A 321 3.57 -19.35 -5.49
N ARG A 322 4.90 -19.24 -5.61
CA ARG A 322 5.81 -18.80 -4.55
C ARG A 322 6.70 -17.67 -5.06
N TYR A 323 6.18 -16.45 -4.97
CA TYR A 323 6.86 -15.21 -5.38
C TYR A 323 8.25 -15.04 -4.78
N SER A 324 8.41 -15.36 -3.50
CA SER A 324 9.67 -15.21 -2.76
C SER A 324 10.78 -16.15 -3.25
N ALA A 325 10.44 -17.13 -4.09
CA ALA A 325 11.33 -18.09 -4.71
C ALA A 325 11.23 -18.03 -6.25
N ASP A 326 10.49 -17.06 -6.80
CA ASP A 326 10.12 -16.96 -8.21
C ASP A 326 9.59 -18.28 -8.81
N VAL A 327 8.78 -19.02 -8.07
CA VAL A 327 8.12 -20.23 -8.63
C VAL A 327 6.72 -19.84 -9.06
N TYR A 328 6.51 -19.65 -10.37
CA TYR A 328 5.23 -19.22 -10.95
C TYR A 328 4.43 -20.34 -11.62
N ASN A 329 4.98 -21.55 -11.69
CA ASN A 329 4.48 -22.69 -12.46
C ASN A 329 4.37 -22.34 -13.95
N ASN A 330 3.17 -22.08 -14.48
CA ASN A 330 3.01 -21.46 -15.79
C ASN A 330 2.81 -19.94 -15.60
N ILE A 331 3.81 -19.15 -15.98
CA ILE A 331 3.79 -17.69 -15.75
C ILE A 331 2.61 -16.99 -16.43
N LEU A 332 2.14 -17.50 -17.58
CA LEU A 332 1.03 -16.91 -18.31
C LEU A 332 -0.29 -17.14 -17.55
N LEU A 333 -0.51 -18.37 -17.07
CA LEU A 333 -1.66 -18.68 -16.22
C LEU A 333 -1.61 -17.91 -14.90
N PHE A 334 -0.41 -17.71 -14.34
CA PHE A 334 -0.20 -16.85 -13.18
C PHE A 334 -0.67 -15.40 -13.45
N TYR A 335 -0.24 -14.77 -14.54
CA TYR A 335 -0.67 -13.41 -14.89
C TYR A 335 -2.18 -13.34 -15.10
N ILE A 336 -2.77 -14.29 -15.83
CA ILE A 336 -4.21 -14.34 -16.09
C ILE A 336 -4.99 -14.47 -14.77
N SER A 337 -4.65 -15.47 -13.93
CA SER A 337 -5.32 -15.68 -12.64
C SER A 337 -5.21 -14.44 -11.74
N SER A 338 -4.01 -13.85 -11.67
CA SER A 338 -3.75 -12.67 -10.85
C SER A 338 -4.58 -11.47 -11.30
N ILE A 339 -4.55 -11.14 -12.60
CA ILE A 339 -5.25 -9.97 -13.15
C ILE A 339 -6.76 -10.13 -12.96
N LEU A 340 -7.32 -11.29 -13.28
CA LEU A 340 -8.75 -11.55 -13.10
C LEU A 340 -9.16 -11.46 -11.63
N SER A 341 -8.38 -12.06 -10.73
CA SER A 341 -8.68 -11.99 -9.29
C SER A 341 -8.56 -10.56 -8.76
N ILE A 342 -7.56 -9.78 -9.19
CA ILE A 342 -7.42 -8.36 -8.83
C ILE A 342 -8.65 -7.56 -9.28
N ILE A 343 -9.11 -7.73 -10.51
CA ILE A 343 -10.32 -7.06 -11.03
C ILE A 343 -11.53 -7.43 -10.17
N GLY A 344 -11.70 -8.71 -9.84
CA GLY A 344 -12.76 -9.21 -8.98
C GLY A 344 -12.74 -8.58 -7.59
N TYR A 345 -11.59 -8.54 -6.92
CA TYR A 345 -11.47 -7.95 -5.58
C TYR A 345 -11.58 -6.43 -5.57
N ILE A 346 -11.19 -5.74 -6.65
CA ILE A 346 -11.52 -4.32 -6.85
C ILE A 346 -13.05 -4.17 -6.87
N GLY A 347 -13.75 -5.02 -7.64
CA GLY A 347 -15.20 -5.04 -7.70
C GLY A 347 -15.86 -5.24 -6.33
N ILE A 348 -15.43 -6.25 -5.55
CA ILE A 348 -15.87 -6.46 -4.16
C ILE A 348 -15.67 -5.18 -3.34
N SER A 349 -14.49 -4.59 -3.42
CA SER A 349 -14.16 -3.42 -2.60
C SER A 349 -15.03 -2.19 -2.94
N VAL A 350 -15.30 -1.98 -4.23
CA VAL A 350 -16.19 -0.92 -4.70
C VAL A 350 -17.65 -1.18 -4.29
N ILE A 351 -18.11 -2.45 -4.34
CA ILE A 351 -19.46 -2.83 -3.89
C ILE A 351 -19.63 -2.58 -2.39
N ILE A 352 -18.63 -2.93 -1.57
CA ILE A 352 -18.65 -2.64 -0.13
C ILE A 352 -18.64 -1.12 0.10
N ASN A 353 -17.84 -0.37 -0.68
CA ASN A 353 -17.67 1.08 -0.70
C ASN A 353 -17.15 1.71 0.61
N LYS A 354 -17.78 1.40 1.75
CA LYS A 354 -17.47 1.92 3.07
C LYS A 354 -17.67 0.85 4.15
N CYS A 355 -16.64 0.62 4.95
CA CYS A 355 -16.68 -0.28 6.10
C CYS A 355 -15.57 0.13 7.07
N LYS A 356 -15.94 0.71 8.22
CA LYS A 356 -14.98 1.28 9.19
C LYS A 356 -13.87 0.30 9.61
N VAL A 357 -14.22 -0.97 9.81
CA VAL A 357 -13.28 -2.02 10.24
C VAL A 357 -12.27 -2.32 9.14
N LEU A 358 -12.75 -2.59 7.92
CA LEU A 358 -11.88 -2.88 6.78
C LEU A 358 -11.05 -1.66 6.40
N GLU A 359 -11.64 -0.46 6.41
CA GLU A 359 -10.92 0.79 6.22
C GLU A 359 -9.74 0.84 7.19
N TYR A 360 -9.99 0.72 8.50
CA TYR A 360 -8.96 0.77 9.55
C TYR A 360 -7.83 -0.26 9.33
N ILE A 361 -8.17 -1.53 9.07
CA ILE A 361 -7.19 -2.59 8.76
C ILE A 361 -6.35 -2.18 7.54
N GLY A 362 -6.99 -1.67 6.49
CA GLY A 362 -6.36 -1.17 5.27
C GLY A 362 -5.37 -0.04 5.48
N GLN A 363 -5.59 0.80 6.49
CA GLN A 363 -4.67 1.88 6.85
C GLN A 363 -3.44 1.36 7.60
N LYS A 364 -3.54 0.20 8.25
CA LYS A 364 -2.50 -0.39 9.10
C LYS A 364 -1.84 -1.62 8.48
N THR A 365 -1.95 -1.82 7.16
CA THR A 365 -1.40 -3.01 6.49
C THR A 365 0.09 -3.21 6.70
N LEU A 366 0.90 -2.13 6.77
CA LEU A 366 2.35 -2.25 7.01
C LEU A 366 2.65 -2.90 8.36
N ALA A 367 1.92 -2.51 9.41
CA ALA A 367 2.10 -3.07 10.75
C ALA A 367 1.75 -4.56 10.78
N ILE A 368 0.64 -4.95 10.13
CA ILE A 368 0.24 -6.35 10.04
C ILE A 368 1.26 -7.15 9.20
N LEU A 369 1.69 -6.60 8.06
CA LEU A 369 2.66 -7.26 7.17
C LEU A 369 3.94 -7.64 7.90
N VAL A 370 4.51 -6.73 8.68
CA VAL A 370 5.81 -6.96 9.35
C VAL A 370 5.70 -7.82 10.61
N MET A 371 4.52 -7.90 11.25
CA MET A 371 4.37 -8.57 12.56
C MET A 371 3.61 -9.90 12.51
N HIS A 372 2.69 -10.14 11.56
CA HIS A 372 1.71 -11.24 11.64
C HIS A 372 2.29 -12.65 11.82
N LYS A 373 3.52 -12.90 11.37
CA LYS A 373 4.17 -14.21 11.57
C LYS A 373 4.42 -14.53 13.05
N MET A 374 4.69 -13.51 13.87
CA MET A 374 5.00 -13.71 15.29
C MET A 374 3.77 -14.18 16.08
N PRO A 375 2.58 -13.54 15.99
CA PRO A 375 1.37 -14.06 16.61
C PRO A 375 0.97 -15.46 16.12
N ILE A 376 1.08 -15.74 14.80
CA ILE A 376 0.78 -17.08 14.27
C ILE A 376 1.69 -18.13 14.92
N LEU A 377 2.99 -17.84 15.02
CA LEU A 377 3.96 -18.74 15.65
C LEU A 377 3.66 -18.92 17.15
N PHE A 378 3.32 -17.84 17.84
CA PHE A 378 2.93 -17.87 19.25
C PHE A 378 1.76 -18.83 19.47
N PHE A 379 0.70 -18.77 18.66
CA PHE A 379 -0.43 -19.70 18.80
C PHE A 379 -0.02 -21.15 18.58
N GLN A 380 0.79 -21.44 17.56
CA GLN A 380 1.26 -22.81 17.28
C GLN A 380 2.12 -23.39 18.42
N ILE A 381 2.82 -22.55 19.18
CA ILE A 381 3.66 -22.98 20.30
C ILE A 381 2.83 -23.06 21.60
N ALA A 382 2.07 -22.01 21.92
CA ALA A 382 1.34 -21.88 23.18
C ALA A 382 0.09 -22.76 23.24
N ILE A 383 -0.53 -23.06 22.10
CA ILE A 383 -1.76 -23.86 22.02
C ILE A 383 -1.54 -25.04 21.06
N PRO A 384 -1.06 -26.21 21.55
CA PRO A 384 -0.73 -27.37 20.72
C PRO A 384 -1.86 -27.86 19.80
N TYR A 385 -3.12 -27.67 20.22
CA TYR A 385 -4.29 -27.96 19.37
C TYR A 385 -4.24 -27.17 18.04
N THR A 386 -3.85 -25.90 18.09
CA THR A 386 -3.74 -25.08 16.87
C THR A 386 -2.61 -25.57 15.97
N LYS A 387 -1.49 -26.06 16.51
CA LYS A 387 -0.41 -26.66 15.71
C LYS A 387 -0.94 -27.82 14.86
N ASN A 388 -1.62 -28.77 15.49
CA ASN A 388 -2.13 -29.97 14.81
C ASN A 388 -3.24 -29.63 13.81
N ALA A 389 -4.19 -28.77 14.21
CA ALA A 389 -5.27 -28.33 13.32
C ALA A 389 -4.76 -27.58 12.09
N LEU A 390 -3.77 -26.71 12.24
CA LEU A 390 -3.18 -25.98 11.12
C LEU A 390 -2.34 -26.89 10.22
N ALA A 391 -1.63 -27.87 10.80
CA ALA A 391 -0.91 -28.90 10.02
C ALA A 391 -1.86 -29.78 9.20
N GLN A 392 -3.10 -29.96 9.65
CA GLN A 392 -4.18 -30.63 8.91
C GLN A 392 -4.97 -29.69 7.99
N ASN A 393 -4.52 -28.44 7.80
CA ASN A 393 -5.18 -27.41 6.97
C ASN A 393 -6.63 -27.11 7.38
N ASN A 394 -6.97 -27.19 8.67
CA ASN A 394 -8.30 -26.84 9.15
C ASN A 394 -8.57 -25.34 8.92
N LEU A 395 -9.40 -25.04 7.91
CA LEU A 395 -9.66 -23.68 7.45
C LEU A 395 -10.31 -22.80 8.52
N ILE A 396 -11.25 -23.34 9.31
CA ILE A 396 -11.97 -22.58 10.33
C ILE A 396 -10.98 -22.10 11.39
N ILE A 397 -10.12 -23.01 11.87
CA ILE A 397 -9.09 -22.67 12.86
C ILE A 397 -8.06 -21.72 12.25
N GLY A 398 -7.68 -21.91 10.98
CA GLY A 398 -6.82 -20.97 10.25
C GLY A 398 -7.37 -19.54 10.22
N ILE A 399 -8.66 -19.38 9.90
CA ILE A 399 -9.34 -18.09 9.89
C ILE A 399 -9.37 -17.47 11.28
N VAL A 400 -9.70 -18.25 12.31
CA VAL A 400 -9.73 -17.77 13.71
C VAL A 400 -8.34 -17.29 14.14
N VAL A 401 -7.30 -18.08 13.92
CA VAL A 401 -5.90 -17.72 14.23
C VAL A 401 -5.48 -16.47 13.45
N ALA A 402 -5.87 -16.34 12.18
CA ALA A 402 -5.57 -15.17 11.36
C ALA A 402 -6.24 -13.90 11.91
N ILE A 403 -7.53 -13.96 12.26
CA ILE A 403 -8.27 -12.81 12.84
C ILE A 403 -7.61 -12.37 14.14
N ILE A 404 -7.35 -13.30 15.06
CA ILE A 404 -6.71 -12.97 16.35
C ILE A 404 -5.30 -12.41 16.13
N SER A 405 -4.54 -12.97 15.19
CA SER A 405 -3.21 -12.47 14.83
C SER A 405 -3.24 -11.04 14.30
N ILE A 406 -4.25 -10.70 13.47
CA ILE A 406 -4.46 -9.32 12.98
C ILE A 406 -4.78 -8.40 14.15
N LEU A 407 -5.68 -8.79 15.06
CA LEU A 407 -6.04 -8.00 16.22
C LEU A 407 -4.82 -7.71 17.11
N LEU A 408 -4.00 -8.73 17.40
CA LEU A 408 -2.75 -8.55 18.15
C LEU A 408 -1.78 -7.59 17.46
N CYS A 409 -1.64 -7.68 16.13
CA CYS A 409 -0.83 -6.74 15.36
C CYS A 409 -1.38 -5.31 15.43
N LEU A 410 -2.71 -5.13 15.43
CA LEU A 410 -3.34 -3.81 15.56
C LEU A 410 -3.13 -3.22 16.96
N VAL A 411 -3.23 -4.03 18.01
CA VAL A 411 -2.91 -3.62 19.39
C VAL A 411 -1.45 -3.21 19.51
N ALA A 412 -0.53 -4.03 19.00
CA ALA A 412 0.90 -3.72 18.97
C ALA A 412 1.17 -2.42 18.19
N ASN A 413 0.47 -2.20 17.06
CA ASN A 413 0.59 -0.97 16.29
C ASN A 413 0.21 0.28 17.12
N ILE A 414 -0.81 0.23 17.99
CA ILE A 414 -1.18 1.38 18.83
C ILE A 414 -0.03 1.78 19.75
N ILE A 415 0.65 0.79 20.34
CA ILE A 415 1.80 1.01 21.22
C ILE A 415 2.99 1.53 20.43
N ILE A 416 3.33 0.88 19.31
CA ILE A 416 4.48 1.25 18.48
C ILE A 416 4.29 2.64 17.86
N GLU A 417 3.12 2.99 17.33
CA GLU A 417 2.88 4.32 16.78
C GLU A 417 2.96 5.42 17.84
N LYS A 418 2.61 5.11 19.09
CA LYS A 418 2.68 6.07 20.20
C LYS A 418 4.10 6.31 20.70
N TYR A 419 4.89 5.24 20.86
CA TYR A 419 6.20 5.33 21.54
C TYR A 419 7.40 5.18 20.61
N LEU A 420 7.27 4.43 19.52
CA LEU A 420 8.36 4.09 18.60
C LEU A 420 7.98 4.33 17.12
N PRO A 421 7.43 5.51 16.74
CA PRO A 421 6.93 5.76 15.39
C PRO A 421 8.01 5.67 14.31
N PHE A 422 9.29 5.84 14.69
CA PHE A 422 10.43 5.71 13.79
C PHE A 422 10.55 4.30 13.19
N LEU A 423 10.03 3.26 13.88
CA LEU A 423 9.96 1.89 13.35
C LEU A 423 9.11 1.81 12.08
N TYR A 424 8.17 2.74 11.88
CA TYR A 424 7.39 2.88 10.65
C TYR A 424 7.92 3.98 9.71
N GLY A 425 9.16 4.45 9.94
CA GLY A 425 9.75 5.55 9.19
C GLY A 425 9.13 6.91 9.47
N LYS A 426 8.30 7.03 10.52
CA LYS A 426 7.66 8.28 10.94
C LYS A 426 8.53 8.95 12.00
N TRP A 427 8.98 10.16 11.73
CA TRP A 427 9.75 10.94 12.69
C TRP A 427 8.82 12.00 13.28
N HIS A 428 8.69 12.06 14.60
CA HIS A 428 8.11 13.25 15.22
C HIS A 428 9.02 14.42 14.90
N LYS A 429 8.48 15.48 14.26
CA LYS A 429 9.16 16.78 14.33
C LYS A 429 9.16 17.16 15.81
N ASN A 430 10.36 17.31 16.39
CA ASN A 430 10.50 17.84 17.74
C ASN A 430 9.67 19.12 17.84
N LYS A 431 8.79 19.19 18.84
CA LYS A 431 8.19 20.45 19.32
C LYS A 431 9.25 21.26 20.09
N SER A 432 10.41 21.49 19.50
CA SER A 432 11.46 22.34 20.07
C SER A 432 11.65 23.53 19.15
N GLN A 433 11.37 24.73 19.67
CA GLN A 433 11.36 26.07 19.06
C GLN A 433 9.96 26.68 18.81
N VAL A 434 9.16 26.73 19.88
CA VAL A 434 8.33 27.91 20.21
C VAL A 434 8.34 28.00 21.73
N THR A 435 9.41 28.57 22.27
CA THR A 435 9.42 29.26 23.56
C THR A 435 9.64 30.72 23.26
#